data_AF-A0A534MJL1-F1
#
_entry.id   AF-A0A534MJL1-F1
#
_cell.length_a   1.000
_cell.length_b   1.000
_cell.length_c   1.000
_cell.angle_alpha   90.00
_cell.angle_beta   90.00
_cell.angle_gamma   90.00
#
_symmetry.space_group_name_H-M   'P 1'
#
loop_
_entity.id
_entity.type
_entity.pdbx_description
1 polymer ?
#
loop_
_entity_poly.entity_id
_entity_poly.type
_entity_poly.pdbx_seq_one_letter_code
_entity_poly.pdbx_strand_id
1 'polypeptide(L)'
;MQAAILGTGGLGRIITLELASDPRVDEIVIADKRGDRSRALKSLGKTATLQALEADVKDPYALRRVLADADVAVNATLPEHNIRIMEACLEVGCSYVDTSGYSPRMPGEKGGVLDQLGRNEAWRERGLTAIVSMGSDPGLSNVMARVASERFATIDRVLVRKAATGEKETDGFPLYSREIFLHDALAPPLVWDGTAFVEREPVSGEEDYAFPAPIGKRHVHLFRHEEVLTLPEHLG
;
A
#
# COMPACT_ATOMS: atom_id res chain seq x y z
N MET A 1 -18.31 10.96 -7.01
CA MET A 1 -18.07 9.50 -6.92
C MET A 1 -18.28 9.02 -5.49
N GLN A 2 -18.56 7.73 -5.31
CA GLN A 2 -18.61 7.06 -4.01
C GLN A 2 -17.34 6.23 -3.77
N ALA A 3 -16.70 6.40 -2.62
CA ALA A 3 -15.54 5.62 -2.20
C ALA A 3 -15.88 4.70 -1.02
N ALA A 4 -15.47 3.44 -1.08
CA ALA A 4 -15.52 2.52 0.05
C ALA A 4 -14.15 2.43 0.72
N ILE A 5 -14.01 2.86 1.97
CA ILE A 5 -12.77 2.76 2.74
C ILE A 5 -12.87 1.55 3.66
N LEU A 6 -12.01 0.55 3.43
CA LEU A 6 -11.95 -0.69 4.19
C LEU A 6 -10.81 -0.61 5.21
N GLY A 7 -11.13 -0.64 6.49
CA GLY A 7 -10.19 -0.52 7.59
C GLY A 7 -10.06 0.93 8.09
N THR A 8 -10.15 1.10 9.40
CA THR A 8 -10.16 2.42 10.07
C THR A 8 -8.99 2.60 11.05
N GLY A 9 -7.88 1.91 10.76
CA GLY A 9 -6.60 2.15 11.42
C GLY A 9 -6.04 3.55 11.15
N GLY A 10 -4.79 3.80 11.55
CA GLY A 10 -4.15 5.11 11.39
C GLY A 10 -4.24 5.64 9.96
N LEU A 11 -3.88 4.80 8.97
CA LEU A 11 -3.94 5.16 7.56
C LEU A 11 -5.37 5.36 7.04
N GLY A 12 -6.28 4.42 7.30
CA GLY A 12 -7.67 4.53 6.87
C GLY A 12 -8.38 5.79 7.41
N ARG A 13 -8.05 6.22 8.64
CA ARG A 13 -8.51 7.49 9.20
C ARG A 13 -7.99 8.70 8.42
N ILE A 14 -6.70 8.73 8.08
CA ILE A 14 -6.13 9.83 7.29
C ILE A 14 -6.74 9.86 5.88
N ILE A 15 -6.84 8.72 5.21
CA ILE A 15 -7.50 8.62 3.90
C ILE A 15 -8.94 9.14 3.97
N THR A 16 -9.69 8.76 5.01
CA THR A 16 -11.05 9.27 5.23
C THR A 16 -11.06 10.80 5.36
N LEU A 17 -10.15 11.39 6.14
CA LEU A 17 -10.06 12.84 6.34
C LEU A 17 -9.78 13.58 5.03
N GLU A 18 -8.82 13.08 4.25
CA GLU A 18 -8.43 13.67 2.98
C GLU A 18 -9.56 13.59 1.96
N LEU A 19 -10.12 12.38 1.75
CA LEU A 19 -11.21 12.18 0.79
C LEU A 19 -12.50 12.89 1.19
N ALA A 20 -12.81 12.99 2.49
CA ALA A 20 -13.99 13.71 2.97
C ALA A 20 -13.96 15.22 2.69
N SER A 21 -12.78 15.74 2.32
CA SER A 21 -12.55 17.15 1.97
C SER A 21 -12.39 17.36 0.45
N ASP A 22 -12.32 16.29 -0.35
CA ASP A 22 -12.10 16.37 -1.79
C ASP A 22 -13.44 16.60 -2.52
N PRO A 23 -13.57 17.66 -3.34
CA PRO A 23 -14.82 17.97 -4.03
C PRO A 23 -15.20 16.96 -5.12
N ARG A 24 -14.30 16.02 -5.48
CA ARG A 24 -14.60 14.94 -6.43
C ARG A 24 -15.32 13.76 -5.78
N VAL A 25 -15.30 13.69 -4.45
CA VAL A 25 -15.91 12.60 -3.65
C VAL A 25 -17.20 13.10 -3.01
N ASP A 26 -18.31 12.46 -3.38
CA ASP A 26 -19.64 12.84 -2.90
C ASP A 26 -20.03 12.02 -1.66
N GLU A 27 -19.63 10.75 -1.64
CA GLU A 27 -20.04 9.79 -0.62
C GLU A 27 -18.87 8.88 -0.21
N ILE A 28 -18.79 8.57 1.08
CA ILE A 28 -17.79 7.66 1.63
C ILE A 28 -18.50 6.64 2.52
N VAL A 29 -18.34 5.36 2.16
CA VAL A 29 -18.72 4.22 3.00
C VAL A 29 -17.47 3.74 3.73
N ILE A 30 -17.46 3.87 5.05
CA ILE A 30 -16.35 3.46 5.90
C ILE A 30 -16.72 2.15 6.58
N ALA A 31 -15.89 1.12 6.41
CA ALA A 31 -16.12 -0.19 6.99
C ALA A 31 -14.94 -0.65 7.86
N ASP A 32 -15.25 -1.18 9.03
CA ASP A 32 -14.30 -1.88 9.90
C ASP A 32 -15.01 -3.04 10.59
N LYS A 33 -14.28 -4.12 10.89
CA LYS A 33 -14.80 -5.24 11.70
C LYS A 33 -15.17 -4.80 13.12
N ARG A 34 -14.57 -3.70 13.58
CA ARG A 34 -14.86 -3.01 14.82
C ARG A 34 -15.72 -1.79 14.53
N GLY A 35 -17.03 -1.94 14.57
CA GLY A 35 -17.94 -0.86 14.19
C GLY A 35 -17.83 0.39 15.07
N ASP A 36 -17.31 0.29 16.29
CA ASP A 36 -16.99 1.46 17.14
C ASP A 36 -15.97 2.39 16.45
N ARG A 37 -14.99 1.82 15.74
CA ARG A 37 -13.96 2.58 15.04
C ARG A 37 -14.48 3.27 13.79
N SER A 38 -15.29 2.60 12.96
CA SER A 38 -15.89 3.24 11.78
C SER A 38 -16.89 4.32 12.17
N ARG A 39 -17.72 4.09 13.20
CA ARG A 39 -18.65 5.11 13.71
C ARG A 39 -17.94 6.35 14.25
N ALA A 40 -16.75 6.20 14.85
CA ALA A 40 -15.96 7.34 15.34
C ALA A 40 -15.49 8.28 14.23
N LEU A 41 -15.43 7.82 12.97
CA LEU A 41 -15.02 8.63 11.82
C LEU A 41 -16.18 9.36 11.15
N LYS A 42 -17.44 9.06 11.50
CA LYS A 42 -18.62 9.65 10.83
C LYS A 42 -18.67 11.17 10.93
N SER A 43 -18.13 11.75 12.01
CA SER A 43 -18.08 13.20 12.23
C SER A 43 -17.00 13.91 11.40
N LEU A 44 -16.18 13.18 10.65
CA LEU A 44 -15.13 13.74 9.81
C LEU A 44 -15.64 14.23 8.45
N GLY A 45 -16.91 13.97 8.13
CA GLY A 45 -17.53 14.42 6.90
C GLY A 45 -17.46 15.94 6.78
N LYS A 46 -16.96 16.42 5.64
CA LYS A 46 -16.95 17.84 5.30
C LYS A 46 -17.79 18.06 4.06
N THR A 47 -17.21 17.78 2.89
CA THR A 47 -17.90 17.89 1.59
C THR A 47 -18.62 16.59 1.24
N ALA A 48 -17.98 15.45 1.51
CA ALA A 48 -18.58 14.15 1.27
C ALA A 48 -19.53 13.73 2.41
N THR A 49 -20.59 13.01 2.08
CA THR A 49 -21.44 12.34 3.08
C THR A 49 -20.78 11.04 3.55
N LEU A 50 -20.86 10.75 4.86
CA LEU A 50 -20.22 9.58 5.46
C LEU A 50 -21.24 8.59 6.03
N GLN A 51 -21.14 7.35 5.56
CA GLN A 51 -21.80 6.20 6.15
C GLN A 51 -20.76 5.31 6.83
N ALA A 52 -21.04 4.92 8.08
CA ALA A 52 -20.21 3.97 8.81
C ALA A 52 -20.91 2.62 8.90
N LEU A 53 -20.22 1.56 8.48
CA LEU A 53 -20.67 0.18 8.56
C LEU A 53 -19.73 -0.64 9.45
N GLU A 54 -20.30 -1.63 10.10
CA GLU A 54 -19.54 -2.72 10.71
C GLU A 54 -19.52 -3.88 9.70
N ALA A 55 -18.33 -4.26 9.25
CA ALA A 55 -18.15 -5.34 8.29
C ALA A 55 -16.77 -5.96 8.45
N ASP A 56 -16.72 -7.29 8.56
CA ASP A 56 -15.48 -8.03 8.40
C ASP A 56 -15.25 -8.29 6.91
N VAL A 57 -14.10 -7.86 6.38
CA VAL A 57 -13.74 -8.11 4.98
C VAL A 57 -13.56 -9.60 4.68
N LYS A 58 -13.50 -10.47 5.70
CA LYS A 58 -13.54 -11.93 5.56
C LYS A 58 -14.94 -12.48 5.28
N ASP A 59 -16.00 -11.72 5.57
CA ASP A 59 -17.37 -12.08 5.24
C ASP A 59 -17.72 -11.56 3.82
N PRO A 60 -17.90 -12.45 2.83
CA PRO A 60 -18.18 -12.05 1.46
C PRO A 60 -19.51 -11.30 1.30
N TYR A 61 -20.52 -11.58 2.13
CA TYR A 61 -21.80 -10.88 2.06
C TYR A 61 -21.68 -9.45 2.61
N ALA A 62 -20.98 -9.30 3.73
CA ALA A 62 -20.73 -7.99 4.30
C ALA A 62 -19.86 -7.13 3.37
N LEU A 63 -18.81 -7.73 2.77
CA LEU A 63 -17.93 -7.05 1.84
C LEU A 63 -18.67 -6.58 0.57
N ARG A 64 -19.47 -7.46 -0.06
CA ARG A 64 -20.29 -7.08 -1.23
C ARG A 64 -21.26 -5.95 -0.89
N ARG A 65 -21.87 -5.95 0.30
CA ARG A 65 -22.76 -4.87 0.74
C ARG A 65 -22.02 -3.54 0.87
N VAL A 66 -20.79 -3.54 1.37
CA VAL A 66 -19.97 -2.32 1.47
C VAL A 66 -19.59 -1.77 0.09
N LEU A 67 -19.35 -2.66 -0.88
CA LEU A 67 -18.86 -2.31 -2.21
C LEU A 67 -19.96 -2.07 -3.26
N ALA A 68 -21.23 -2.36 -2.95
CA ALA A 68 -22.31 -2.45 -3.93
C ALA A 68 -22.47 -1.21 -4.83
N ASP A 69 -22.37 -0.01 -4.23
CA ASP A 69 -22.54 1.26 -4.93
C ASP A 69 -21.20 2.04 -5.04
N ALA A 70 -20.07 1.42 -4.66
CA ALA A 70 -18.78 2.09 -4.63
C ALA A 70 -18.14 2.13 -6.03
N ASP A 71 -17.71 3.31 -6.47
CA ASP A 71 -16.90 3.47 -7.68
C ASP A 71 -15.47 2.95 -7.46
N VAL A 72 -14.94 3.14 -6.25
CA VAL A 72 -13.60 2.71 -5.86
C VAL A 72 -13.56 2.18 -4.41
N ALA A 73 -12.87 1.07 -4.22
CA ALA A 73 -12.51 0.53 -2.91
C ALA A 73 -11.09 0.96 -2.55
N VAL A 74 -10.94 1.63 -1.42
CA VAL A 74 -9.65 1.95 -0.80
C VAL A 74 -9.40 0.95 0.32
N ASN A 75 -8.52 -0.01 0.05
CA ASN A 75 -8.14 -1.02 1.01
C ASN A 75 -7.01 -0.50 1.91
N ALA A 76 -7.38 -0.11 3.13
CA ALA A 76 -6.48 0.26 4.22
C ALA A 76 -6.43 -0.83 5.32
N THR A 77 -6.75 -2.08 4.95
CA THR A 77 -6.65 -3.25 5.83
C THR A 77 -5.25 -3.89 5.74
N LEU A 78 -5.10 -5.13 6.21
CA LEU A 78 -3.85 -5.86 6.08
C LEU A 78 -3.70 -6.45 4.66
N PRO A 79 -2.47 -6.54 4.12
CA PRO A 79 -2.20 -7.13 2.80
C PRO A 79 -2.76 -8.55 2.59
N GLU A 80 -2.94 -9.33 3.66
CA GLU A 80 -3.58 -10.66 3.61
C GLU A 80 -5.03 -10.64 3.11
N HIS A 81 -5.64 -9.45 2.99
CA HIS A 81 -6.99 -9.28 2.47
C HIS A 81 -7.02 -8.75 1.04
N ASN A 82 -5.89 -8.35 0.45
CA ASN A 82 -5.85 -7.70 -0.85
C ASN A 82 -6.56 -8.51 -1.94
N ILE A 83 -6.16 -9.78 -2.12
CA ILE A 83 -6.74 -10.64 -3.17
C ILE A 83 -8.25 -10.85 -2.97
N ARG A 84 -8.69 -11.11 -1.73
CA ARG A 84 -10.11 -11.27 -1.41
C ARG A 84 -10.91 -10.01 -1.76
N ILE A 85 -10.37 -8.84 -1.42
CA ILE A 85 -11.02 -7.56 -1.69
C ILE A 85 -11.01 -7.26 -3.19
N MET A 86 -9.90 -7.50 -3.88
CA MET A 86 -9.79 -7.34 -5.34
C MET A 86 -10.82 -8.22 -6.07
N GLU A 87 -11.00 -9.47 -5.65
CA GLU A 87 -12.01 -10.38 -6.21
C GLU A 87 -13.42 -9.85 -5.98
N ALA A 88 -13.74 -9.41 -4.77
CA ALA A 88 -15.04 -8.81 -4.48
C ALA A 88 -15.29 -7.54 -5.31
N CYS A 89 -14.26 -6.71 -5.51
CA CYS A 89 -14.35 -5.51 -6.35
C CYS A 89 -14.63 -5.87 -7.82
N LEU A 90 -13.90 -6.85 -8.37
CA LEU A 90 -14.12 -7.37 -9.72
C LEU A 90 -15.55 -7.88 -9.91
N GLU A 91 -16.06 -8.65 -8.94
CA GLU A 91 -17.43 -9.21 -8.97
C GLU A 91 -18.49 -8.11 -9.06
N VAL A 92 -18.39 -7.07 -8.22
CA VAL A 92 -19.41 -6.01 -8.13
C VAL A 92 -19.21 -4.87 -9.12
N GLY A 93 -18.06 -4.79 -9.80
CA GLY A 93 -17.78 -3.70 -10.75
C GLY A 93 -17.11 -2.47 -10.13
N CYS A 94 -16.38 -2.63 -9.03
CA CYS A 94 -15.71 -1.55 -8.29
C CYS A 94 -14.22 -1.47 -8.66
N SER A 95 -13.68 -0.27 -8.85
CA SER A 95 -12.23 -0.07 -8.98
C SER A 95 -11.53 -0.26 -7.64
N TYR A 96 -10.21 -0.46 -7.62
CA TYR A 96 -9.49 -0.80 -6.39
C TYR A 96 -8.21 0.02 -6.22
N VAL A 97 -7.91 0.38 -4.98
CA VAL A 97 -6.60 0.87 -4.57
C VAL A 97 -6.20 0.33 -3.20
N ASP A 98 -4.94 -0.05 -3.03
CA ASP A 98 -4.34 -0.30 -1.72
C ASP A 98 -3.00 0.42 -1.57
N THR A 99 -2.44 0.36 -0.38
CA THR A 99 -1.20 1.04 -0.03
C THR A 99 -0.02 0.11 0.22
N SER A 100 -0.24 -1.20 0.14
CA SER A 100 0.74 -2.21 0.51
C SER A 100 0.30 -3.59 0.01
N GLY A 101 1.24 -4.35 -0.52
CA GLY A 101 1.11 -5.78 -0.79
C GLY A 101 1.88 -6.60 0.24
N TYR A 102 2.06 -7.88 -0.05
CA TYR A 102 3.13 -8.66 0.57
C TYR A 102 4.33 -8.69 -0.39
N SER A 103 5.54 -8.75 0.18
CA SER A 103 6.64 -9.38 -0.53
C SER A 103 6.50 -10.90 -0.38
N PRO A 104 6.65 -11.71 -1.45
CA PRO A 104 6.80 -13.15 -1.33
C PRO A 104 7.89 -13.52 -0.32
N ARG A 105 7.74 -14.66 0.36
CA ARG A 105 8.68 -15.05 1.42
C ARG A 105 10.00 -15.55 0.82
N MET A 106 9.94 -16.23 -0.31
CA MET A 106 11.10 -16.75 -1.04
C MET A 106 11.20 -16.15 -2.45
N PRO A 107 12.41 -16.04 -3.03
CA PRO A 107 12.59 -15.66 -4.42
C PRO A 107 11.90 -16.66 -5.36
N GLY A 108 11.14 -16.16 -6.32
CA GLY A 108 10.42 -16.99 -7.29
C GLY A 108 9.06 -17.52 -6.80
N GLU A 109 8.65 -17.24 -5.56
CA GLU A 109 7.28 -17.47 -5.12
C GLU A 109 6.33 -16.45 -5.75
N LYS A 110 5.18 -16.93 -6.24
CA LYS A 110 4.04 -16.07 -6.57
C LYS A 110 3.31 -15.73 -5.27
N GLY A 111 3.09 -14.45 -5.03
CA GLY A 111 2.39 -13.98 -3.83
C GLY A 111 2.48 -12.47 -3.68
N GLY A 112 1.62 -11.92 -2.82
CA GLY A 112 1.61 -10.49 -2.52
C GLY A 112 1.43 -9.63 -3.76
N VAL A 113 2.25 -8.60 -3.94
CA VAL A 113 2.10 -7.65 -5.06
C VAL A 113 2.12 -8.34 -6.43
N LEU A 114 2.91 -9.41 -6.61
CA LEU A 114 2.98 -10.15 -7.87
C LEU A 114 1.68 -10.92 -8.18
N ASP A 115 0.98 -11.43 -7.17
CA ASP A 115 -0.34 -12.08 -7.36
C ASP A 115 -1.42 -11.04 -7.70
N GLN A 116 -1.32 -9.85 -7.11
CA GLN A 116 -2.20 -8.73 -7.45
C GLN A 116 -2.00 -8.28 -8.91
N LEU A 117 -0.74 -8.11 -9.34
CA LEU A 117 -0.40 -7.78 -10.72
C LEU A 117 -0.79 -8.88 -11.70
N GLY A 118 -0.70 -10.15 -11.29
CA GLY A 118 -1.13 -11.31 -12.08
C GLY A 118 -2.62 -11.31 -12.44
N ARG A 119 -3.44 -10.46 -11.81
CA ARG A 119 -4.88 -10.31 -12.10
C ARG A 119 -5.17 -9.28 -13.20
N ASN A 120 -4.16 -8.59 -13.73
CA ASN A 120 -4.32 -7.49 -14.68
C ASN A 120 -5.28 -7.80 -15.85
N GLU A 121 -5.22 -9.01 -16.43
CA GLU A 121 -6.11 -9.39 -17.54
C GLU A 121 -7.59 -9.35 -17.14
N ALA A 122 -7.96 -9.94 -16.01
CA ALA A 122 -9.33 -9.94 -15.51
C ALA A 122 -9.86 -8.52 -15.21
N TRP A 123 -8.99 -7.62 -14.72
CA TRP A 123 -9.34 -6.21 -14.50
C TRP A 123 -9.58 -5.47 -15.82
N ARG A 124 -8.72 -5.70 -16.82
CA ARG A 124 -8.85 -5.10 -18.16
C ARG A 124 -10.10 -5.57 -18.88
N GLU A 125 -10.42 -6.85 -18.83
CA GLU A 125 -11.64 -7.41 -19.43
C GLU A 125 -12.92 -6.79 -18.86
N ARG A 126 -12.90 -6.43 -17.57
CA ARG A 126 -14.03 -5.75 -16.89
C ARG A 126 -14.03 -4.24 -17.09
N GLY A 127 -13.01 -3.66 -17.72
CA GLY A 127 -12.87 -2.21 -17.87
C GLY A 127 -12.63 -1.48 -16.54
N LEU A 128 -12.11 -2.18 -15.53
CA LEU A 128 -11.85 -1.64 -14.19
C LEU A 128 -10.37 -1.36 -13.98
N THR A 129 -10.07 -0.50 -13.00
CA THR A 129 -8.68 -0.18 -12.64
C THR A 129 -8.38 -0.65 -11.21
N ALA A 130 -7.24 -1.33 -11.05
CA ALA A 130 -6.63 -1.61 -9.76
C ALA A 130 -5.27 -0.92 -9.67
N ILE A 131 -5.06 -0.13 -8.62
CA ILE A 131 -3.78 0.50 -8.30
C ILE A 131 -3.25 -0.14 -7.02
N VAL A 132 -2.15 -0.88 -7.13
CA VAL A 132 -1.59 -1.63 -6.00
C VAL A 132 -0.40 -0.89 -5.39
N SER A 133 -0.16 -1.12 -4.11
CA SER A 133 1.04 -0.66 -3.40
C SER A 133 1.22 0.86 -3.48
N MET A 134 0.13 1.64 -3.39
CA MET A 134 0.10 3.09 -3.56
C MET A 134 0.26 3.85 -2.23
N GLY A 135 1.37 3.60 -1.54
CA GLY A 135 1.78 4.28 -0.32
C GLY A 135 2.89 5.31 -0.55
N SER A 136 3.75 5.47 0.46
CA SER A 136 5.00 6.24 0.36
C SER A 136 6.09 5.43 -0.35
N ASP A 137 6.32 4.23 0.15
CA ASP A 137 7.31 3.27 -0.30
C ASP A 137 6.72 1.91 0.11
N PRO A 138 6.23 1.09 -0.83
CA PRO A 138 6.07 1.36 -2.27
C PRO A 138 5.02 2.47 -2.56
N GLY A 139 5.02 3.00 -3.80
CA GLY A 139 4.05 3.98 -4.28
C GLY A 139 4.73 5.26 -4.75
N LEU A 140 4.86 6.25 -3.87
CA LEU A 140 5.57 7.48 -4.19
C LEU A 140 7.03 7.21 -4.59
N SER A 141 7.73 6.27 -3.94
CA SER A 141 9.07 5.85 -4.33
C SER A 141 9.12 5.34 -5.78
N ASN A 142 8.11 4.56 -6.20
CA ASN A 142 7.99 4.07 -7.56
C ASN A 142 7.73 5.20 -8.57
N VAL A 143 6.82 6.13 -8.24
CA VAL A 143 6.54 7.30 -9.08
C VAL A 143 7.79 8.17 -9.23
N MET A 144 8.52 8.41 -8.14
CA MET A 144 9.78 9.16 -8.16
C MET A 144 10.83 8.48 -9.04
N ALA A 145 10.99 7.16 -8.91
CA ALA A 145 11.92 6.39 -9.73
C ALA A 145 11.54 6.47 -11.22
N ARG A 146 10.25 6.31 -11.55
CA ARG A 146 9.77 6.44 -12.93
C ARG A 146 10.00 7.83 -13.51
N VAL A 147 9.64 8.89 -12.79
CA VAL A 147 9.84 10.28 -13.25
C VAL A 147 11.33 10.60 -13.41
N ALA A 148 12.19 10.12 -12.49
CA ALA A 148 13.62 10.30 -12.61
C ALA A 148 14.18 9.55 -13.83
N SER A 149 13.67 8.35 -14.12
CA SER A 149 14.16 7.51 -15.22
C SER A 149 14.06 8.17 -16.59
N GLU A 150 13.06 9.03 -16.80
CA GLU A 150 12.86 9.76 -18.06
C GLU A 150 13.99 10.75 -18.39
N ARG A 151 14.86 11.05 -17.41
CA ARG A 151 16.01 11.95 -17.57
C ARG A 151 17.30 11.24 -17.97
N PHE A 152 17.28 9.91 -18.04
CA PHE A 152 18.46 9.10 -18.33
C PHE A 152 18.23 8.23 -19.56
N ALA A 153 19.30 7.96 -20.31
CA ALA A 153 19.25 7.00 -21.41
C ALA A 153 19.21 5.56 -20.91
N THR A 154 19.87 5.28 -19.79
CA THR A 154 19.94 3.98 -19.12
C THR A 154 19.93 4.18 -17.61
N ILE A 155 19.35 3.23 -16.88
CA ILE A 155 19.33 3.23 -15.41
C ILE A 155 20.27 2.14 -14.93
N ASP A 156 21.42 2.52 -14.38
CA ASP A 156 22.34 1.53 -13.83
C ASP A 156 21.82 0.93 -12.52
N ARG A 157 21.28 1.79 -11.64
CA ARG A 157 20.83 1.43 -10.29
C ARG A 157 19.72 2.36 -9.79
N VAL A 158 18.77 1.78 -9.06
CA VAL A 158 17.81 2.52 -8.22
C VAL A 158 18.05 2.14 -6.76
N LEU A 159 18.23 3.15 -5.90
CA LEU A 159 18.48 2.95 -4.47
C LEU A 159 17.44 3.74 -3.68
N VAL A 160 16.45 3.03 -3.12
CA VAL A 160 15.44 3.64 -2.26
C VAL A 160 15.96 3.65 -0.82
N ARG A 161 16.01 4.84 -0.22
CA ARG A 161 16.49 5.04 1.15
C ARG A 161 15.43 5.77 1.95
N LYS A 162 15.03 5.16 3.06
CA LYS A 162 14.04 5.73 3.99
C LYS A 162 14.70 6.03 5.32
N ALA A 163 14.44 7.22 5.83
CA ALA A 163 14.71 7.58 7.22
C ALA A 163 13.63 8.53 7.71
N ALA A 164 13.30 8.43 8.99
CA ALA A 164 12.41 9.36 9.67
C ALA A 164 13.15 9.98 10.85
N THR A 165 12.78 11.21 11.23
CA THR A 165 13.35 11.86 12.42
C THR A 165 12.97 11.14 13.72
N GLY A 166 11.95 10.26 13.66
CA GLY A 166 11.30 9.67 14.82
C GLY A 166 10.49 10.74 15.54
N GLU A 167 9.17 10.60 15.54
CA GLU A 167 8.33 11.39 16.44
C GLU A 167 8.27 10.67 17.79
N LYS A 168 8.36 11.43 18.90
CA LYS A 168 8.24 10.87 20.26
C LYS A 168 6.94 10.10 20.43
N GLU A 169 5.88 10.49 19.73
CA GLU A 169 4.57 9.83 19.80
C GLU A 169 4.56 8.37 19.28
N THR A 170 5.56 7.97 18.49
CA THR A 170 5.59 6.64 17.87
C THR A 170 6.42 5.62 18.64
N ASP A 171 7.19 6.02 19.66
CA ASP A 171 8.17 5.19 20.39
C ASP A 171 9.07 4.34 19.45
N GLY A 172 9.36 4.86 18.25
CA GLY A 172 10.17 4.16 17.24
C GLY A 172 9.44 3.10 16.42
N PHE A 173 8.13 2.90 16.61
CA PHE A 173 7.32 2.05 15.74
C PHE A 173 6.89 2.80 14.47
N PRO A 174 6.73 2.09 13.35
CA PRO A 174 6.30 2.72 12.12
C PRO A 174 4.82 3.13 12.18
N LEU A 175 4.44 4.04 11.29
CA LEU A 175 3.06 4.52 11.12
C LEU A 175 2.13 3.52 10.43
N TYR A 176 2.67 2.41 9.90
CA TYR A 176 1.90 1.33 9.28
C TYR A 176 1.78 0.10 10.21
N SER A 177 1.24 -1.01 9.70
CA SER A 177 1.06 -2.24 10.48
C SER A 177 2.37 -2.70 11.11
N ARG A 178 2.39 -2.79 12.45
CA ARG A 178 3.53 -3.32 13.22
C ARG A 178 3.84 -4.76 12.87
N GLU A 179 2.82 -5.55 12.54
CA GLU A 179 2.97 -6.95 12.12
C GLU A 179 3.74 -7.04 10.80
N ILE A 180 3.38 -6.20 9.82
CA ILE A 180 4.07 -6.13 8.53
C ILE A 180 5.51 -5.64 8.72
N PHE A 181 5.70 -4.61 9.54
CA PHE A 181 7.05 -4.14 9.85
C PHE A 181 7.94 -5.22 10.47
N LEU A 182 7.45 -5.95 11.47
CA LEU A 182 8.21 -7.02 12.09
C LEU A 182 8.46 -8.18 11.11
N HIS A 183 7.47 -8.51 10.27
CA HIS A 183 7.64 -9.50 9.21
C HIS A 183 8.78 -9.12 8.26
N ASP A 184 8.80 -7.87 7.77
CA ASP A 184 9.77 -7.42 6.79
C ASP A 184 11.16 -7.16 7.40
N ALA A 185 11.22 -6.65 8.63
CA ALA A 185 12.46 -6.42 9.35
C ALA A 185 13.24 -7.71 9.67
N LEU A 186 12.51 -8.82 9.86
CA LEU A 186 13.10 -10.12 10.20
C LEU A 186 13.35 -11.00 8.99
N ALA A 187 12.85 -10.62 7.81
CA ALA A 187 12.97 -11.39 6.60
C ALA A 187 14.26 -11.04 5.82
N PRO A 188 14.90 -12.00 5.14
CA PRO A 188 16.06 -11.73 4.29
C PRO A 188 15.73 -10.68 3.21
N PRO A 189 16.40 -9.52 3.16
CA PRO A 189 16.13 -8.54 2.11
C PRO A 189 16.39 -9.14 0.73
N LEU A 190 15.49 -8.85 -0.21
CA LEU A 190 15.64 -9.21 -1.61
C LEU A 190 16.20 -8.02 -2.38
N VAL A 191 17.21 -8.23 -3.22
CA VAL A 191 17.78 -7.21 -4.09
C VAL A 191 17.79 -7.69 -5.53
N TRP A 192 17.64 -6.76 -6.49
CA TRP A 192 17.92 -7.03 -7.89
C TRP A 192 19.38 -6.67 -8.19
N ASP A 193 20.16 -7.62 -8.69
CA ASP A 193 21.60 -7.40 -8.98
C ASP A 193 21.91 -6.98 -10.43
N GLY A 194 20.87 -6.79 -11.24
CA GLY A 194 20.96 -6.54 -12.68
C GLY A 194 20.61 -7.77 -13.53
N THR A 195 20.61 -8.97 -12.95
CA THR A 195 20.34 -10.23 -13.66
C THR A 195 19.31 -11.10 -12.97
N ALA A 196 19.28 -11.09 -11.64
CA ALA A 196 18.39 -11.90 -10.84
C ALA A 196 18.03 -11.23 -9.51
N PHE A 197 16.96 -11.73 -8.91
CA PHE A 197 16.65 -11.46 -7.52
C PHE A 197 17.54 -12.31 -6.62
N VAL A 198 18.21 -11.67 -5.67
CA VAL A 198 19.14 -12.32 -4.76
C VAL A 198 18.82 -11.94 -3.32
N GLU A 199 18.71 -12.93 -2.44
CA GLU A 199 18.58 -12.66 -1.01
C GLU A 199 19.89 -12.19 -0.40
N ARG A 200 19.77 -11.44 0.68
CA ARG A 200 20.86 -10.94 1.48
C ARG A 200 20.57 -11.26 2.95
N GLU A 201 21.62 -11.31 3.75
CA GLU A 201 21.47 -11.51 5.19
C GLU A 201 20.70 -10.34 5.80
N PRO A 202 19.79 -10.57 6.77
CA PRO A 202 19.16 -9.49 7.52
C PRO A 202 20.20 -8.54 8.11
N VAL A 203 19.92 -7.24 8.07
CA VAL A 203 20.82 -6.18 8.58
C VAL A 203 22.18 -6.13 7.85
N SER A 204 22.27 -6.64 6.62
CA SER A 204 23.47 -6.49 5.77
C SER A 204 23.39 -5.25 4.85
N GLY A 205 24.44 -5.02 4.06
CA GLY A 205 24.50 -3.91 3.10
C GLY A 205 24.54 -2.54 3.77
N GLU A 206 25.29 -2.45 4.86
CA GLU A 206 25.43 -1.23 5.66
C GLU A 206 25.95 -0.04 4.85
N GLU A 207 25.33 1.12 5.07
CA GLU A 207 25.73 2.38 4.46
C GLU A 207 25.57 3.53 5.45
N ASP A 208 26.59 4.38 5.54
CA ASP A 208 26.50 5.67 6.20
C ASP A 208 25.97 6.71 5.21
N TYR A 209 24.68 7.01 5.26
CA TYR A 209 24.03 7.92 4.31
C TYR A 209 23.73 9.30 4.92
N ALA A 210 24.12 10.36 4.22
CA ALA A 210 23.85 11.74 4.60
C ALA A 210 22.49 12.20 4.05
N PHE A 211 21.41 11.96 4.79
CA PHE A 211 20.09 12.49 4.42
C PHE A 211 20.06 14.02 4.55
N PRO A 212 19.24 14.70 3.72
CA PRO A 212 18.97 16.13 3.88
C PRO A 212 18.48 16.48 5.29
N ALA A 213 18.67 17.75 5.69
CA ALA A 213 18.07 18.26 6.92
C ALA A 213 16.52 18.09 6.87
N PRO A 214 15.85 17.75 8.00
CA PRO A 214 16.37 17.66 9.37
C PRO A 214 16.91 16.28 9.78
N ILE A 215 16.94 15.28 8.89
CA ILE A 215 17.37 13.92 9.23
C ILE A 215 18.88 13.90 9.54
N GLY A 216 19.70 14.36 8.60
CA GLY A 216 21.17 14.30 8.72
C GLY A 216 21.72 12.88 8.53
N LYS A 217 22.99 12.67 8.92
CA LYS A 217 23.67 11.38 8.71
C LYS A 217 23.01 10.25 9.50
N ARG A 218 22.75 9.12 8.83
CA ARG A 218 22.21 7.90 9.44
C ARG A 218 22.95 6.68 8.91
N HIS A 219 23.05 5.67 9.77
CA HIS A 219 23.51 4.35 9.40
C HIS A 219 22.29 3.53 8.96
N VAL A 220 22.28 3.06 7.72
CA VAL A 220 21.18 2.30 7.12
C VAL A 220 21.65 0.92 6.70
N HIS A 221 20.71 -0.02 6.62
CA HIS A 221 20.92 -1.40 6.19
C HIS A 221 19.84 -1.78 5.18
N LEU A 222 20.05 -2.89 4.46
CA LEU A 222 19.06 -3.45 3.56
C LEU A 222 17.82 -3.91 4.35
N PHE A 223 16.64 -3.57 3.81
CA PHE A 223 15.34 -3.90 4.37
C PHE A 223 14.49 -4.58 3.30
N ARG A 224 13.69 -5.58 3.65
CA ARG A 224 12.81 -6.24 2.68
C ARG A 224 11.70 -5.27 2.27
N HIS A 225 11.55 -5.02 0.96
CA HIS A 225 10.58 -4.05 0.45
C HIS A 225 10.02 -4.45 -0.92
N GLU A 226 8.76 -4.10 -1.19
CA GLU A 226 8.00 -4.55 -2.36
C GLU A 226 8.41 -3.89 -3.69
N GLU A 227 8.87 -2.63 -3.70
CA GLU A 227 9.23 -1.96 -4.95
C GLU A 227 10.36 -2.64 -5.71
N VAL A 228 11.21 -3.42 -5.03
CA VAL A 228 12.26 -4.22 -5.67
C VAL A 228 11.65 -5.23 -6.63
N LEU A 229 10.44 -5.72 -6.37
CA LEU A 229 9.76 -6.72 -7.21
C LEU A 229 9.17 -6.12 -8.49
N THR A 230 8.99 -4.80 -8.56
CA THR A 230 8.28 -4.14 -9.66
C THR A 230 9.14 -3.18 -10.46
N LEU A 231 10.08 -2.47 -9.82
CA LEU A 231 10.92 -1.49 -10.51
C LEU A 231 11.81 -2.09 -11.61
N PRO A 232 12.51 -3.23 -11.39
CA PRO A 232 13.36 -3.82 -12.43
C PRO A 232 12.58 -4.26 -13.67
N GLU A 233 11.33 -4.70 -13.51
CA GLU A 233 10.50 -5.13 -14.64
C GLU A 233 10.03 -3.95 -15.50
N HIS A 234 9.91 -2.76 -14.92
CA HIS A 234 9.28 -1.60 -15.58
C HIS A 234 10.25 -0.47 -15.96
N LEU A 235 11.45 -0.43 -15.39
CA LEU A 235 12.42 0.66 -15.65
C LEU A 235 13.58 0.27 -16.58
N GLY A 236 13.63 -0.97 -17.07
CA GLY A 236 14.70 -1.50 -17.91
C GLY A 236 15.93 -1.92 -17.12
#